data_AF-A0A4R0XTX8-F1
#
_entry.id   AF-A0A4R0XTX8-F1
#
_cell.length_a   1.000
_cell.length_b   1.000
_cell.length_c   1.000
_cell.angle_alpha   90.00
_cell.angle_beta   90.00
_cell.angle_gamma   90.00
#
_symmetry.space_group_name_H-M   'P 1'
#
loop_
_entity.id
_entity.type
_entity.pdbx_description
1 polymer ?
#
loop_
_entity_poly.entity_id
_entity_poly.type
_entity_poly.pdbx_seq_one_letter_code
_entity_poly.pdbx_strand_id
1 'polypeptide(L)'
;MNINWEITIAGISAIFAGISIIFSIYSFFSFKKLNKKILEQQVEINSLLITKEKEHSNEQNKAEIRAYKIGAKGNYQLIITNTGKATAENVYLEILIGSAYRGCFWDIDEIFPMNIVSGHSGKLSYSRGMDFPSKFTVRITWDDQFAKRNSKDIEIVS
;
A
#
# COMPACT_ATOMS: atom_id res chain seq x y z
N MET A 1 -64.24 0.06 58.86
CA MET A 1 -62.78 0.19 58.82
C MET A 1 -62.46 1.14 57.66
N ASN A 2 -62.22 2.42 57.95
CA ASN A 2 -62.00 3.43 56.91
C ASN A 2 -60.55 3.32 56.45
N ILE A 3 -60.33 2.87 55.21
CA ILE A 3 -59.00 2.82 54.60
C ILE A 3 -58.55 4.27 54.42
N ASN A 4 -57.40 4.62 54.99
CA ASN A 4 -56.82 5.95 54.80
C ASN A 4 -56.13 6.00 53.43
N TRP A 5 -56.90 6.37 52.41
CA TRP A 5 -56.47 6.38 51.02
C TRP A 5 -55.25 7.26 50.77
N GLU A 6 -55.07 8.35 51.52
CA GLU A 6 -53.90 9.23 51.40
C GLU A 6 -52.60 8.51 51.76
N ILE A 7 -52.59 7.79 52.89
CA ILE A 7 -51.41 7.01 53.33
C ILE A 7 -51.12 5.86 52.36
N THR A 8 -52.17 5.24 51.82
CA THR A 8 -52.05 4.11 50.88
C THR A 8 -51.44 4.56 49.54
N ILE A 9 -51.89 5.71 49.02
CA ILE A 9 -51.35 6.34 47.80
C ILE A 9 -49.91 6.83 48.03
N ALA A 10 -49.61 7.41 49.21
CA ALA A 10 -48.25 7.81 49.58
C ALA A 10 -47.29 6.61 49.66
N GLY A 11 -47.72 5.48 50.22
CA GLY A 11 -46.91 4.26 50.27
C GLY A 11 -46.63 3.67 48.88
N ILE A 12 -47.66 3.59 48.03
CA ILE A 12 -47.53 3.07 46.65
C ILE A 12 -46.61 3.97 45.82
N SER A 13 -46.79 5.29 45.89
CA SER A 13 -45.95 6.25 45.16
C SER A 13 -44.49 6.23 45.63
N ALA A 14 -44.22 6.04 46.92
CA ALA A 14 -42.86 5.88 47.44
C ALA A 14 -42.16 4.63 46.89
N ILE A 15 -42.89 3.52 46.73
CA ILE A 15 -42.38 2.28 46.12
C ILE A 15 -42.03 2.51 44.64
N PHE A 16 -42.92 3.16 43.89
CA PHE A 16 -42.66 3.50 42.48
C PHE A 16 -41.46 4.45 42.32
N ALA A 17 -41.33 5.44 43.20
CA ALA A 17 -40.18 6.34 43.23
C ALA A 17 -38.88 5.58 43.51
N GLY A 18 -38.88 4.66 44.48
CA GLY A 18 -37.73 3.82 44.78
C GLY A 18 -37.28 2.94 43.61
N ILE A 19 -38.24 2.28 42.93
CA ILE A 19 -37.97 1.47 41.74
C ILE A 19 -37.42 2.33 40.59
N SER A 20 -38.00 3.52 40.39
CA SER A 20 -37.55 4.46 39.37
C SER A 20 -36.10 4.88 39.59
N ILE A 21 -35.72 5.21 40.84
CA ILE A 21 -34.34 5.59 41.19
C ILE A 21 -33.37 4.43 40.90
N ILE A 22 -33.70 3.20 41.31
CA ILE A 22 -32.85 2.03 41.07
C ILE A 22 -32.68 1.79 39.56
N PHE A 23 -33.77 1.90 38.80
CA PHE A 23 -33.73 1.74 37.35
C PHE A 23 -32.88 2.84 36.67
N SER A 24 -33.01 4.10 37.10
CA SER A 24 -32.19 5.21 36.61
C SER A 24 -30.70 5.00 36.88
N ILE A 25 -30.34 4.56 38.09
CA ILE A 25 -28.96 4.26 38.44
C ILE A 25 -28.41 3.13 37.56
N TYR A 26 -29.16 2.03 37.43
CA TYR A 26 -28.76 0.90 36.58
C TYR A 26 -28.57 1.33 35.11
N SER A 27 -29.53 2.08 34.58
CA SER A 27 -29.50 2.60 33.21
C SER A 27 -28.30 3.51 32.98
N PHE A 28 -27.99 4.40 33.93
CA PHE A 28 -26.83 5.29 33.85
C PHE A 28 -25.51 4.51 33.77
N PHE A 29 -25.32 3.49 34.60
CA PHE A 29 -24.11 2.67 34.56
C PHE A 29 -24.01 1.84 33.27
N SER A 30 -25.13 1.26 32.82
CA SER A 30 -25.18 0.52 31.56
C SER A 30 -24.84 1.42 30.36
N PHE A 31 -25.42 2.61 30.31
CA PHE A 31 -25.17 3.61 29.28
C PHE A 31 -23.71 4.07 29.28
N LYS A 32 -23.13 4.33 30.46
CA LYS A 32 -21.71 4.69 30.57
C LYS A 32 -20.79 3.59 30.04
N LYS A 33 -21.09 2.32 30.34
CA LYS A 33 -20.33 1.16 29.85
C LYS A 33 -20.45 1.02 28.33
N LEU A 34 -21.67 1.17 27.80
CA LEU A 34 -21.93 1.10 26.36
C LEU A 34 -21.21 2.23 25.61
N ASN A 35 -21.31 3.48 26.08
CA ASN A 35 -20.62 4.61 25.47
C ASN A 35 -19.11 4.46 25.49
N LYS A 36 -18.53 3.93 26.58
CA LYS A 36 -17.09 3.64 26.64
C LYS A 36 -16.70 2.65 25.54
N LYS A 37 -17.46 1.56 25.39
CA LYS A 37 -17.19 0.56 24.35
C LYS A 37 -17.35 1.14 22.93
N ILE A 38 -18.39 1.93 22.69
CA ILE A 38 -18.61 2.61 21.41
C ILE A 38 -17.45 3.55 21.10
N LEU A 39 -16.97 4.32 22.09
CA LEU A 39 -15.84 5.22 21.93
C LEU A 39 -14.55 4.45 21.60
N GLU A 40 -14.27 3.35 22.29
CA GLU A 40 -13.12 2.48 22.02
C GLU A 40 -13.17 1.94 20.58
N GLN A 41 -14.33 1.45 20.14
CA GLN A 41 -14.53 0.95 18.77
C GLN A 41 -14.37 2.07 17.73
N GLN A 42 -14.85 3.27 18.01
CA GLN A 42 -14.71 4.42 17.12
C GLN A 42 -13.24 4.82 16.97
N VAL A 43 -12.47 4.82 18.06
CA VAL A 43 -11.02 5.09 18.04
C VAL A 43 -10.29 4.04 17.22
N GLU A 44 -10.63 2.76 17.40
CA GLU A 44 -10.04 1.66 16.63
C GLU A 44 -10.32 1.81 15.12
N ILE A 45 -11.58 2.01 14.73
CA ILE A 45 -11.97 2.21 13.33
C ILE A 45 -11.25 3.41 12.72
N ASN A 46 -11.22 4.54 13.43
CA ASN A 46 -10.52 5.73 12.94
C ASN A 46 -9.03 5.47 12.72
N SER A 47 -8.37 4.75 13.64
CA SER A 47 -6.95 4.42 13.48
C SER A 47 -6.68 3.51 12.28
N LEU A 48 -7.56 2.53 12.03
CA LEU A 48 -7.49 1.68 10.84
C LEU A 48 -7.71 2.47 9.55
N LEU A 49 -8.68 3.40 9.55
CA LEU A 49 -8.94 4.27 8.40
C LEU A 49 -7.74 5.16 8.07
N ILE A 50 -7.14 5.81 9.08
CA ILE A 50 -5.94 6.63 8.89
C ILE A 50 -4.79 5.78 8.33
N THR A 51 -4.60 4.56 8.86
CA THR A 51 -3.55 3.65 8.38
C THR A 51 -3.78 3.28 6.92
N LYS A 52 -5.02 2.93 6.57
CA LYS A 52 -5.40 2.57 5.20
C LYS A 52 -5.24 3.74 4.23
N GLU A 53 -5.63 4.96 4.62
CA GLU A 53 -5.43 6.15 3.81
C GLU A 53 -3.95 6.46 3.60
N LYS A 54 -3.13 6.29 4.64
CA LYS A 54 -1.68 6.46 4.56
C LYS A 54 -1.04 5.42 3.64
N GLU A 55 -1.42 4.16 3.75
CA GLU A 55 -0.96 3.09 2.86
C GLU A 55 -1.36 3.36 1.42
N HIS A 56 -2.63 3.73 1.19
CA HIS A 56 -3.12 4.08 -0.13
C HIS A 56 -2.36 5.28 -0.71
N SER A 57 -2.14 6.35 0.07
CA SER A 57 -1.35 7.50 -0.37
C SER A 57 0.09 7.10 -0.71
N ASN A 58 0.71 6.27 0.12
CA ASN A 58 2.05 5.76 -0.15
C ASN A 58 2.11 4.94 -1.45
N GLU A 59 1.13 4.08 -1.71
CA GLU A 59 1.06 3.30 -2.96
C GLU A 59 0.88 4.20 -4.18
N GLN A 60 0.04 5.24 -4.09
CA GLN A 60 -0.16 6.19 -5.19
C GLN A 60 1.14 6.93 -5.55
N ASN A 61 2.03 7.13 -4.59
CA ASN A 61 3.29 7.84 -4.74
C ASN A 61 4.48 6.93 -5.12
N LYS A 62 4.28 5.61 -5.19
CA LYS A 62 5.34 4.64 -5.50
C LYS A 62 5.31 4.20 -6.96
N ALA A 63 6.49 4.20 -7.57
CA ALA A 63 6.71 3.50 -8.82
C ALA A 63 7.21 2.07 -8.52
N GLU A 64 6.86 1.11 -9.38
CA GLU A 64 7.31 -0.28 -9.25
C GLU A 64 7.85 -0.73 -10.60
N ILE A 65 9.16 -1.00 -10.67
CA ILE A 65 9.78 -1.42 -11.91
C ILE A 65 9.85 -2.95 -12.02
N ARG A 66 9.51 -3.43 -13.22
CA ARG A 66 9.73 -4.81 -13.67
C ARG A 66 10.56 -4.80 -14.94
N ALA A 67 11.40 -5.81 -15.11
CA ALA A 67 12.15 -6.01 -16.33
C ALA A 67 12.00 -7.45 -16.82
N TYR A 68 11.88 -7.60 -18.13
CA TYR A 68 11.80 -8.90 -18.78
C TYR A 68 12.31 -8.78 -20.22
N LYS A 69 12.79 -9.89 -20.79
CA LYS A 69 13.18 -9.93 -22.20
C LYS A 69 12.03 -10.40 -23.09
N ILE A 70 12.03 -9.93 -24.33
CA ILE A 70 11.25 -10.50 -25.43
C ILE A 70 12.16 -10.68 -26.65
N GLY A 71 11.71 -11.46 -27.63
CA GLY A 71 12.41 -11.65 -28.90
C GLY A 71 12.88 -13.08 -29.14
N ALA A 72 13.29 -13.33 -30.37
CA ALA A 72 13.72 -14.62 -30.87
C ALA A 72 14.74 -14.45 -32.00
N LYS A 73 15.52 -15.51 -32.29
CA LYS A 73 16.43 -15.59 -33.44
C LYS A 73 17.45 -14.45 -33.54
N GLY A 74 18.07 -14.07 -32.41
CA GLY A 74 19.22 -13.16 -32.38
C GLY A 74 18.90 -11.68 -32.16
N ASN A 75 17.62 -11.28 -32.25
CA ASN A 75 17.16 -9.93 -31.92
C ASN A 75 16.31 -9.98 -30.65
N TYR A 76 16.86 -9.45 -29.56
CA TYR A 76 16.21 -9.41 -28.26
C TYR A 76 15.95 -7.97 -27.82
N GLN A 77 14.90 -7.79 -27.04
CA GLN A 77 14.58 -6.53 -26.40
C GLN A 77 14.42 -6.75 -24.90
N LEU A 78 15.16 -5.98 -24.12
CA LEU A 78 14.92 -5.84 -22.70
C LEU A 78 13.84 -4.77 -22.51
N ILE A 79 12.72 -5.17 -21.91
CA ILE A 79 11.60 -4.29 -21.60
C ILE A 79 11.66 -3.95 -20.12
N ILE A 80 11.61 -2.65 -19.82
CA ILE A 80 11.53 -2.11 -18.46
C ILE A 80 10.16 -1.45 -18.32
N THR A 81 9.29 -2.01 -17.49
CA THR A 81 7.90 -1.55 -17.32
C THR A 81 7.71 -0.98 -15.92
N ASN A 82 7.02 0.15 -15.82
CA ASN A 82 6.52 0.65 -14.55
C ASN A 82 5.11 0.11 -14.28
N THR A 83 4.99 -0.80 -13.31
CA THR A 83 3.70 -1.34 -12.82
C THR A 83 3.18 -0.61 -11.59
N GLY A 84 3.92 0.36 -11.06
CA GLY A 84 3.49 1.21 -9.94
C GLY A 84 2.52 2.30 -10.37
N LYS A 85 2.01 3.06 -9.40
CA LYS A 85 1.00 4.11 -9.65
C LYS A 85 1.63 5.47 -9.93
N ALA A 86 2.80 5.76 -9.35
CA ALA A 86 3.56 6.96 -9.65
C ALA A 86 4.46 6.78 -10.87
N THR A 87 4.82 7.88 -11.51
CA THR A 87 5.87 7.92 -12.55
C THR A 87 7.22 7.57 -11.94
N ALA A 88 7.95 6.66 -12.58
CA ALA A 88 9.36 6.44 -12.29
C ALA A 88 10.17 7.50 -13.02
N GLU A 89 10.80 8.40 -12.28
CA GLU A 89 11.65 9.46 -12.79
C GLU A 89 13.11 9.02 -12.79
N ASN A 90 13.89 9.56 -13.73
CA ASN A 90 15.34 9.32 -13.83
C ASN A 90 15.68 7.82 -13.74
N VAL A 91 14.98 6.98 -14.50
CA VAL A 91 15.24 5.55 -14.50
C VAL A 91 16.60 5.32 -15.15
N TYR A 92 17.58 4.82 -14.40
CA TYR A 92 18.86 4.38 -14.92
C TYR A 92 18.91 2.86 -14.99
N LEU A 93 19.55 2.36 -16.05
CA LEU A 93 19.72 0.94 -16.29
C LEU A 93 21.22 0.60 -16.33
N GLU A 94 21.64 -0.31 -15.47
CA GLU A 94 22.99 -0.86 -15.45
C GLU A 94 22.93 -2.36 -15.76
N ILE A 95 23.66 -2.80 -16.79
CA ILE A 95 23.78 -4.22 -17.14
C ILE A 95 24.96 -4.83 -16.37
N LEU A 96 24.66 -5.67 -15.39
CA LEU A 96 25.63 -6.39 -14.56
C LEU A 96 26.02 -7.70 -15.25
N ILE A 97 26.74 -7.56 -16.36
CA ILE A 97 27.30 -8.68 -17.14
C ILE A 97 28.81 -8.48 -17.35
N GLY A 98 29.52 -9.56 -17.68
CA GLY A 98 30.95 -9.50 -18.01
C GLY A 98 31.24 -8.46 -19.10
N SER A 99 32.35 -7.74 -18.97
CA SER A 99 32.71 -6.62 -19.85
C SER A 99 32.71 -6.97 -21.34
N ALA A 100 33.09 -8.20 -21.69
CA ALA A 100 33.07 -8.71 -23.07
C ALA A 100 31.68 -8.67 -23.73
N TYR A 101 30.60 -8.73 -22.95
CA TYR A 101 29.23 -8.77 -23.44
C TYR A 101 28.51 -7.42 -23.35
N ARG A 102 29.15 -6.37 -22.81
CA ARG A 102 28.50 -5.05 -22.69
C ARG A 102 28.17 -4.43 -24.04
N GLY A 103 29.03 -4.62 -25.04
CA GLY A 103 28.80 -4.12 -26.42
C GLY A 103 27.63 -4.79 -27.15
N CYS A 104 27.02 -5.82 -26.57
CA CYS A 104 25.82 -6.45 -27.11
C CYS A 104 24.56 -5.59 -26.96
N PHE A 105 24.56 -4.63 -26.03
CA PHE A 105 23.45 -3.74 -25.73
C PHE A 105 23.67 -2.39 -26.40
N TRP A 106 22.70 -1.92 -27.17
CA TRP A 106 22.83 -0.70 -27.97
C TRP A 106 22.08 0.46 -27.33
N ASP A 107 22.61 1.67 -27.49
CA ASP A 107 21.93 2.93 -27.17
C ASP A 107 21.51 3.08 -25.70
N ILE A 108 22.15 2.35 -24.77
CA ILE A 108 21.84 2.45 -23.32
C ILE A 108 21.92 3.91 -22.86
N ASP A 109 23.03 4.59 -23.18
CA ASP A 109 23.31 5.94 -22.72
C ASP A 109 22.48 7.01 -23.47
N GLU A 110 21.88 6.65 -24.61
CA GLU A 110 20.97 7.53 -25.35
C GLU A 110 19.52 7.39 -24.87
N ILE A 111 19.12 6.19 -24.47
CA ILE A 111 17.77 5.87 -23.99
C ILE A 111 17.62 6.18 -22.51
N PHE A 112 18.66 5.92 -21.70
CA PHE A 112 18.64 6.11 -20.26
C PHE A 112 19.59 7.25 -19.83
N PRO A 113 19.21 8.10 -18.87
CA PRO A 113 18.01 7.98 -18.05
C PRO A 113 16.72 8.42 -18.75
N MET A 114 15.61 7.72 -18.47
CA MET A 114 14.28 8.09 -18.96
C MET A 114 13.24 8.11 -17.85
N ASN A 115 12.12 8.81 -18.09
CA ASN A 115 10.96 8.75 -17.22
C ASN A 115 9.96 7.71 -17.76
N ILE A 116 9.46 6.83 -16.90
CA ILE A 116 8.50 5.79 -17.26
C ILE A 116 7.21 6.01 -16.46
N VAL A 117 6.19 6.50 -17.16
CA VAL A 117 4.83 6.70 -16.60
C VAL A 117 4.23 5.36 -16.20
N SER A 118 3.33 5.35 -15.22
CA SER A 118 2.57 4.16 -14.83
C SER A 118 1.97 3.45 -16.05
N GLY A 119 2.15 2.12 -16.11
CA GLY A 119 1.67 1.26 -17.19
C GLY A 119 2.49 1.30 -18.49
N HIS A 120 3.48 2.20 -18.60
CA HIS A 120 4.32 2.33 -19.79
C HIS A 120 5.64 1.56 -19.64
N SER A 121 6.35 1.39 -20.75
CA SER A 121 7.61 0.65 -20.79
C SER A 121 8.68 1.33 -21.64
N GLY A 122 9.91 1.32 -21.13
CA GLY A 122 11.13 1.55 -21.91
C GLY A 122 11.59 0.25 -22.57
N LYS A 123 12.26 0.35 -23.72
CA LYS A 123 12.76 -0.80 -24.47
C LYS A 123 14.20 -0.57 -24.87
N LEU A 124 15.03 -1.59 -24.66
CA LEU A 124 16.44 -1.60 -25.03
C LEU A 124 16.72 -2.80 -25.92
N SER A 125 17.29 -2.58 -27.10
CA SER A 125 17.65 -3.66 -28.02
C SER A 125 19.03 -4.24 -27.69
N TYR A 126 19.15 -5.55 -27.78
CA TYR A 126 20.44 -6.22 -27.67
C TYR A 126 20.47 -7.48 -28.55
N SER A 127 21.67 -7.86 -28.98
CA SER A 127 21.91 -9.12 -29.69
C SER A 127 22.82 -10.04 -28.88
N ARG A 128 22.69 -11.35 -29.08
CA ARG A 128 23.50 -12.33 -28.34
C ARG A 128 24.13 -13.35 -29.27
N GLY A 129 25.41 -13.61 -29.04
CA GLY A 129 26.15 -14.71 -29.67
C GLY A 129 25.89 -16.06 -29.01
N MET A 130 26.58 -17.10 -29.48
CA MET A 130 26.54 -18.44 -28.88
C MET A 130 27.20 -18.51 -27.50
N ASP A 131 28.17 -17.64 -27.25
CA ASP A 131 28.95 -17.51 -26.02
C ASP A 131 28.27 -16.61 -24.98
N PHE A 132 27.15 -15.97 -25.32
CA PHE A 132 26.44 -15.07 -24.40
C PHE A 132 25.91 -15.84 -23.17
N PRO A 133 26.07 -15.30 -21.95
CA PRO A 133 25.61 -15.95 -20.72
C PRO A 133 24.12 -16.31 -20.75
N SER A 134 23.78 -17.49 -20.24
CA SER A 134 22.38 -17.95 -20.16
C SER A 134 21.52 -17.11 -19.20
N LYS A 135 22.15 -16.35 -18.32
CA LYS A 135 21.51 -15.41 -17.38
C LYS A 135 22.41 -14.20 -17.16
N PHE A 136 21.81 -13.05 -16.93
CA PHE A 136 22.51 -11.84 -16.51
C PHE A 136 21.60 -10.99 -15.62
N THR A 137 22.20 -10.13 -14.81
CA THR A 137 21.45 -9.26 -13.91
C THR A 137 21.41 -7.84 -14.47
N VAL A 138 20.26 -7.19 -14.34
CA VAL A 138 20.13 -5.75 -14.59
C VAL A 138 19.82 -5.05 -13.29
N ARG A 139 20.54 -3.97 -13.00
CA ARG A 139 20.24 -3.06 -11.90
C ARG A 139 19.50 -1.87 -12.46
N ILE A 140 18.32 -1.63 -11.92
CA ILE A 140 17.52 -0.47 -12.29
C ILE A 140 17.43 0.42 -11.07
N THR A 141 17.78 1.69 -11.25
CA THR A 141 17.61 2.72 -10.22
C THR A 141 16.66 3.78 -10.70
N TRP A 142 15.79 4.27 -9.82
CA TRP A 142 14.81 5.29 -10.17
C TRP A 142 14.46 6.17 -8.98
N ASP A 143 13.88 7.30 -9.30
CA ASP A 143 13.24 8.20 -8.35
C ASP A 143 11.71 8.10 -8.49
N ASP A 144 10.98 8.25 -7.41
CA ASP A 144 9.53 8.48 -7.48
C ASP A 144 9.11 9.57 -6.48
N GLN A 145 7.80 9.69 -6.25
CA GLN A 145 7.25 10.68 -5.33
C GLN A 145 7.36 10.24 -3.86
N PHE A 146 7.62 8.95 -3.60
CA PHE A 146 7.75 8.38 -2.26
C PHE A 146 9.20 8.38 -1.77
N ALA A 147 10.15 8.01 -2.63
CA ALA A 147 11.56 7.91 -2.32
C ALA A 147 12.44 8.23 -3.54
N LYS A 148 13.66 8.69 -3.27
CA LYS A 148 14.70 8.90 -4.27
C LYS A 148 15.72 7.76 -4.22
N ARG A 149 16.34 7.46 -5.36
CA ARG A 149 17.34 6.40 -5.53
C ARG A 149 16.86 5.02 -5.09
N ASN A 150 15.62 4.68 -5.42
CA ASN A 150 15.16 3.30 -5.35
C ASN A 150 16.04 2.45 -6.28
N SER A 151 16.29 1.19 -5.89
CA SER A 151 17.14 0.28 -6.66
C SER A 151 16.57 -1.13 -6.64
N LYS A 152 16.64 -1.83 -7.78
CA LYS A 152 16.22 -3.22 -7.90
C LYS A 152 17.11 -3.97 -8.87
N ASP A 153 17.63 -5.09 -8.41
CA ASP A 153 18.40 -6.03 -9.23
C ASP A 153 17.45 -7.13 -9.71
N ILE A 154 17.43 -7.37 -11.03
CA ILE A 154 16.53 -8.34 -11.68
C ILE A 154 17.39 -9.29 -12.52
N GLU A 155 17.29 -10.59 -12.24
CA GLU A 155 17.92 -11.62 -13.06
C GLU A 155 17.06 -11.86 -14.32
N ILE A 156 17.68 -11.71 -15.49
CA ILE A 156 17.09 -11.97 -16.79
C ILE A 156 17.69 -13.27 -17.33
N VAL A 157 16.83 -14.23 -17.66
CA VAL A 157 17.22 -15.45 -18.37
C VAL A 157 17.36 -15.11 -19.84
N SER A 158 18.55 -15.31 -20.43
CA SER A 158 18.89 -14.95 -21.81
C SER A 158 18.26 -15.85 -22.87
#